data_AF-T1CP67-F1
#
_entry.id   AF-T1CP67-F1
#
_cell.length_a   1.000
_cell.length_b   1.000
_cell.length_c   1.000
_cell.angle_alpha   90.00
_cell.angle_beta   90.00
_cell.angle_gamma   90.00
#
_symmetry.space_group_name_H-M   'P 1'
#
loop_
_entity.id
_entity.type
_entity.pdbx_description
1 polymer ?
#
loop_
_entity_poly.entity_id
_entity_poly.type
_entity_poly.pdbx_seq_one_letter_code
_entity_poly.pdbx_strand_id
1 'polypeptide(L)'
;MRFWIAEDQVSVAGSGPWRRIVVRTANGHQTPILTSLKELPAAKVAVLMFARWRQENFFKYTEEHMGLDQLLGYSYRDADGSQLVPNPKRQGVERELRRKRQSLAKLRAKLGQAVLAEPRDSDSATPRLKAAQKRQIEQARGLEAHIADLLLQRSDLPTHVPLQDAGRREVMRLEHKAIIDRVKMTAYNAEEWLLERLSAHYHNPDDIRQLLRSFAELSGEIRSTTQGIVVTLDPPDTPIYRNALRGLCADLSKLGSTFPGTDLPVSYQVAVHHSERAA
;
A
#
# COMPACT_ATOMS: atom_id res chain seq x y z
N MET A 1 6.60 -1.31 -24.05
CA MET A 1 6.72 -0.03 -23.31
C MET A 1 8.04 0.62 -23.72
N ARG A 2 8.02 1.85 -24.27
CA ARG A 2 9.24 2.62 -24.52
C ARG A 2 9.42 3.62 -23.39
N PHE A 3 10.59 3.64 -22.77
CA PHE A 3 10.98 4.59 -21.74
C PHE A 3 12.46 4.94 -21.90
N TRP A 4 12.86 6.11 -21.41
CA TRP A 4 14.26 6.51 -21.32
C TRP A 4 14.73 6.39 -19.88
N ILE A 5 16.00 6.02 -19.70
CA ILE A 5 16.61 5.86 -18.38
C ILE A 5 17.85 6.73 -18.29
N ALA A 6 18.01 7.41 -17.16
CA ALA A 6 19.26 8.01 -16.72
C ALA A 6 19.65 7.43 -15.36
N GLU A 7 20.95 7.33 -15.10
CA GLU A 7 21.49 6.77 -13.86
C GLU A 7 22.58 7.68 -13.29
N ASP A 8 22.52 7.95 -11.98
CA ASP A 8 23.56 8.67 -11.25
C ASP A 8 23.59 8.29 -9.76
N GLN A 9 24.41 8.99 -8.97
CA GLN A 9 24.49 8.82 -7.53
C GLN A 9 24.09 10.10 -6.80
N VAL A 10 23.32 9.95 -5.72
CA VAL A 10 22.82 11.08 -4.92
C VAL A 10 22.95 10.81 -3.42
N SER A 11 23.05 11.88 -2.64
CA SER A 11 22.90 11.83 -1.19
C SER A 11 21.53 12.38 -0.78
N VAL A 12 20.85 11.72 0.14
CA VAL A 12 19.51 12.11 0.62
C VAL A 12 19.56 12.24 2.14
N ALA A 13 19.19 13.42 2.64
CA ALA A 13 19.14 13.72 4.08
C ALA A 13 20.43 13.34 4.86
N GLY A 14 21.61 13.56 4.26
CA GLY A 14 22.91 13.25 4.88
C GLY A 14 23.32 11.78 4.83
N SER A 15 22.57 10.93 4.11
CA SER A 15 22.90 9.53 3.86
C SER A 15 23.17 9.29 2.38
N GLY A 16 24.18 8.49 2.04
CA GLY A 16 24.58 8.18 0.66
C GLY A 16 26.01 7.65 0.55
N PRO A 17 26.53 7.41 -0.66
CA PRO A 17 25.85 7.60 -1.95
C PRO A 17 24.81 6.51 -2.25
N TRP A 18 23.63 6.93 -2.74
CA TRP A 18 22.58 6.05 -3.24
C TRP A 18 22.59 6.06 -4.76
N ARG A 19 22.36 4.89 -5.37
CA ARG A 19 22.13 4.79 -6.80
C ARG A 19 20.74 5.33 -7.11
N ARG A 20 20.64 6.29 -8.03
CA ARG A 20 19.38 6.84 -8.53
C ARG A 20 19.20 6.47 -9.99
N ILE A 21 18.04 5.93 -10.30
CA ILE A 21 17.59 5.59 -11.65
C ILE A 21 16.37 6.45 -11.95
N VAL A 22 16.46 7.32 -12.95
CA VAL A 22 15.35 8.17 -13.39
C VAL A 22 14.74 7.58 -14.65
N VAL A 23 13.48 7.17 -14.57
CA VAL A 23 12.73 6.69 -15.74
C VAL A 23 11.85 7.81 -16.26
N ARG A 24 11.97 8.11 -17.55
CA ARG A 24 11.11 9.06 -18.26
C ARG A 24 10.16 8.31 -19.19
N THR A 25 8.87 8.55 -19.04
CA THR A 25 7.81 8.01 -19.91
C THR A 25 7.58 8.91 -21.13
N ALA A 26 6.86 8.41 -22.13
CA ALA A 26 6.56 9.13 -23.39
C ALA A 26 5.84 10.47 -23.18
N ASN A 27 5.00 10.57 -22.15
CA ASN A 27 4.31 11.81 -21.76
C ASN A 27 5.23 12.80 -20.99
N GLY A 28 6.52 12.50 -20.83
CA GLY A 28 7.49 13.36 -20.17
C GLY A 28 7.55 13.23 -18.65
N HIS A 29 6.65 12.47 -18.02
CA HIS A 29 6.70 12.22 -16.58
C HIS A 29 8.00 11.51 -16.19
N GLN A 30 8.59 11.91 -15.06
CA GLN A 30 9.85 11.36 -14.55
C GLN A 30 9.62 10.72 -13.18
N THR A 31 10.00 9.46 -13.07
CA THR A 31 9.91 8.70 -11.83
C THR A 31 11.33 8.38 -11.34
N PRO A 32 11.82 9.06 -10.28
CA PRO A 32 13.10 8.73 -9.67
C PRO A 32 12.98 7.50 -8.77
N ILE A 33 13.88 6.54 -8.93
CA ILE A 33 14.00 5.34 -8.11
C ILE A 33 15.32 5.42 -7.36
N LEU A 34 15.29 5.39 -6.03
CA LEU A 34 16.48 5.28 -5.18
C LEU A 34 16.67 3.83 -4.77
N THR A 35 17.88 3.30 -4.94
CA THR A 35 18.17 1.90 -4.63
C THR A 35 19.60 1.69 -4.12
N SER A 36 19.79 0.66 -3.29
CA SER A 36 21.09 0.13 -2.91
C SER A 36 21.58 -0.99 -3.84
N LEU A 37 20.74 -1.44 -4.78
CA LEU A 37 21.09 -2.49 -5.74
C LEU A 37 22.11 -1.96 -6.75
N LYS A 38 23.36 -2.39 -6.62
CA LYS A 38 24.45 -1.97 -7.52
C LYS A 38 24.49 -2.80 -8.81
N GLU A 39 24.34 -4.11 -8.67
CA GLU A 39 24.59 -5.07 -9.76
C GLU A 39 23.43 -5.22 -10.76
N LEU A 40 22.20 -4.86 -10.37
CA LEU A 40 21.06 -5.04 -11.29
C LEU A 40 21.08 -3.99 -12.41
N PRO A 41 20.81 -4.35 -13.67
CA PRO A 41 20.66 -3.36 -14.73
C PRO A 41 19.52 -2.37 -14.43
N ALA A 42 19.72 -1.08 -14.71
CA ALA A 42 18.74 -0.04 -14.40
C ALA A 42 17.36 -0.31 -15.04
N ALA A 43 17.34 -0.84 -16.27
CA ALA A 43 16.11 -1.25 -16.94
C ALA A 43 15.35 -2.36 -16.18
N LYS A 44 16.07 -3.31 -15.57
CA LYS A 44 15.44 -4.38 -14.77
C LYS A 44 14.85 -3.81 -13.48
N VAL A 45 15.56 -2.92 -12.80
CA VAL A 45 15.05 -2.22 -11.62
C VAL A 45 13.80 -1.43 -11.97
N ALA A 46 13.83 -0.68 -13.07
CA ALA A 46 12.67 0.08 -13.56
C ALA A 46 11.45 -0.82 -13.78
N VAL A 47 11.61 -1.92 -14.53
CA VAL A 47 10.52 -2.87 -14.80
C VAL A 47 9.96 -3.47 -13.50
N LEU A 48 10.81 -3.88 -12.56
CA LEU A 48 10.37 -4.41 -11.27
C LEU A 48 9.61 -3.36 -10.45
N MET A 49 10.07 -2.11 -10.47
CA MET A 49 9.39 -1.00 -9.79
C MET A 49 8.02 -0.69 -10.42
N PHE A 50 7.89 -0.66 -11.74
CA PHE A 50 6.58 -0.48 -12.37
C PHE A 50 5.67 -1.71 -12.17
N ALA A 51 6.24 -2.92 -12.11
CA ALA A 51 5.47 -4.11 -11.77
C ALA A 51 4.94 -4.07 -10.32
N ARG A 52 5.69 -3.47 -9.38
CA ARG A 52 5.20 -3.22 -8.01
C ARG A 52 3.94 -2.35 -8.01
N TRP A 53 3.86 -1.32 -8.85
CA TRP A 53 2.67 -0.47 -8.95
C TRP A 53 1.39 -1.24 -9.34
N ARG A 54 1.53 -2.35 -10.08
CA ARG A 54 0.40 -3.25 -10.34
C ARG A 54 -0.16 -3.87 -9.06
N GLN A 55 0.67 -4.10 -8.05
CA GLN A 55 0.22 -4.61 -6.74
C GLN A 55 -0.58 -3.54 -6.00
N GLU A 56 -0.19 -2.27 -6.07
CA GLU A 56 -0.95 -1.16 -5.47
C GLU A 56 -2.32 -1.02 -6.15
N ASN A 57 -2.37 -1.14 -7.48
CA ASN A 57 -3.63 -1.15 -8.23
C ASN A 57 -4.51 -2.35 -7.84
N PHE A 58 -3.91 -3.53 -7.68
CA PHE A 58 -4.61 -4.71 -7.18
C PHE A 58 -5.24 -4.45 -5.81
N PHE A 59 -4.48 -3.95 -4.83
CA PHE A 59 -5.00 -3.69 -3.49
C PHE A 59 -6.13 -2.67 -3.53
N LYS A 60 -5.92 -1.52 -4.18
CA LYS A 60 -6.94 -0.48 -4.30
C LYS A 60 -8.24 -1.02 -4.91
N TYR A 61 -8.13 -1.71 -6.03
CA TYR A 61 -9.29 -2.24 -6.75
C TYR A 61 -10.03 -3.32 -5.95
N THR A 62 -9.28 -4.27 -5.38
CA THR A 62 -9.86 -5.44 -4.68
C THR A 62 -10.44 -5.02 -3.33
N GLU A 63 -9.89 -3.99 -2.69
CA GLU A 63 -10.49 -3.37 -1.51
C GLU A 63 -11.84 -2.72 -1.86
N GLU A 64 -11.87 -1.88 -2.90
CA GLU A 64 -13.06 -1.13 -3.31
C GLU A 64 -14.19 -2.01 -3.85
N HIS A 65 -13.87 -3.01 -4.67
CA HIS A 65 -14.87 -3.79 -5.41
C HIS A 65 -15.04 -5.24 -4.92
N MET A 66 -14.09 -5.79 -4.18
CA MET A 66 -14.17 -7.18 -3.67
C MET A 66 -14.09 -7.25 -2.14
N GLY A 67 -14.01 -6.11 -1.44
CA GLY A 67 -13.95 -6.04 0.01
C GLY A 67 -12.74 -6.78 0.59
N LEU A 68 -11.56 -6.68 -0.02
CA LEU A 68 -10.35 -7.36 0.47
C LEU A 68 -10.04 -7.05 1.94
N ASP A 69 -10.31 -5.82 2.40
CA ASP A 69 -10.04 -5.39 3.78
C ASP A 69 -11.24 -5.61 4.73
N GLN A 70 -12.34 -6.20 4.25
CA GLN A 70 -13.49 -6.45 5.10
C GLN A 70 -13.25 -7.57 6.11
N LEU A 71 -13.77 -7.37 7.32
CA LEU A 71 -13.82 -8.41 8.36
C LEU A 71 -14.79 -9.51 7.94
N LEU A 72 -14.32 -10.75 7.95
CA LEU A 72 -15.13 -11.92 7.63
C LEU A 72 -15.70 -12.62 8.86
N GLY A 73 -15.30 -12.18 10.05
CA GLY A 73 -15.76 -12.73 11.30
C GLY A 73 -15.06 -12.06 12.47
N TYR A 74 -15.59 -12.33 13.67
CA TYR A 74 -15.12 -11.76 14.93
C TYR A 74 -14.37 -12.78 15.79
N SER A 75 -14.04 -13.95 15.24
CA SER A 75 -13.31 -14.98 15.97
C SER A 75 -11.89 -14.53 16.28
N TYR A 76 -11.50 -14.64 17.53
CA TYR A 76 -10.15 -14.33 18.02
C TYR A 76 -9.53 -15.53 18.73
N ARG A 77 -8.23 -15.42 19.02
CA ARG A 77 -7.47 -16.34 19.85
C ARG A 77 -6.39 -15.57 20.61
N ASP A 78 -5.90 -16.13 21.70
CA ASP A 78 -4.73 -15.56 22.36
C ASP A 78 -3.54 -15.59 21.40
N ALA A 79 -2.78 -14.49 21.38
CA ALA A 79 -1.54 -14.40 20.66
C ALA A 79 -0.51 -15.38 21.24
N ASP A 80 0.44 -15.82 20.41
CA ASP A 80 1.53 -16.66 20.88
C ASP A 80 2.40 -15.90 21.90
N GLY A 81 2.34 -16.31 23.16
CA GLY A 81 3.04 -15.67 24.27
C GLY A 81 4.57 -15.71 24.13
N SER A 82 5.09 -16.66 23.34
CA SER A 82 6.54 -16.81 23.10
C SER A 82 7.07 -15.83 22.05
N GLN A 83 6.19 -15.20 21.25
CA GLN A 83 6.59 -14.24 20.24
C GLN A 83 7.31 -13.05 20.87
N LEU A 84 8.51 -12.74 20.39
CA LEU A 84 9.27 -11.59 20.86
C LEU A 84 8.65 -10.29 20.34
N VAL A 85 8.32 -9.38 21.26
CA VAL A 85 7.78 -8.06 20.95
C VAL A 85 8.64 -6.96 21.55
N PRO A 86 8.65 -5.75 20.96
CA PRO A 86 9.35 -4.61 21.54
C PRO A 86 8.91 -4.38 22.98
N ASN A 87 9.88 -4.21 23.89
CA ASN A 87 9.60 -4.08 25.31
C ASN A 87 8.82 -2.78 25.62
N PRO A 88 7.56 -2.86 26.09
CA PRO A 88 6.74 -1.68 26.34
C PRO A 88 7.30 -0.77 27.44
N LYS A 89 8.01 -1.34 28.43
CA LYS A 89 8.69 -0.56 29.48
C LYS A 89 9.83 0.25 28.88
N ARG A 90 10.63 -0.35 28.00
CA ARG A 90 11.72 0.34 27.28
C ARG A 90 11.18 1.43 26.36
N GLN A 91 10.06 1.19 25.67
CA GLN A 91 9.36 2.23 24.91
C GLN A 91 8.83 3.37 25.79
N GLY A 92 8.44 3.08 27.04
CA GLY A 92 8.13 4.10 28.05
C GLY A 92 9.32 5.02 28.30
N VAL A 93 10.47 4.44 28.64
CA VAL A 93 11.72 5.18 28.90
C VAL A 93 12.17 5.97 27.66
N GLU A 94 12.08 5.42 26.46
CA GLU A 94 12.42 6.12 25.22
C GLU A 94 11.51 7.33 24.94
N ARG A 95 10.21 7.22 25.24
CA ARG A 95 9.27 8.36 25.14
C ARG A 95 9.64 9.46 26.13
N GLU A 96 10.01 9.11 27.35
CA GLU A 96 10.47 10.10 28.34
C GLU A 96 11.79 10.74 27.93
N LEU A 97 12.76 9.95 27.47
CA LEU A 97 14.04 10.44 26.96
C LEU A 97 13.82 11.46 25.83
N ARG A 98 12.91 11.17 24.88
CA ARG A 98 12.55 12.09 23.80
C ARG A 98 11.96 13.40 24.35
N ARG A 99 11.04 13.32 25.32
CA ARG A 99 10.46 14.50 25.98
C ARG A 99 11.51 15.35 26.69
N LYS A 100 12.37 14.74 27.51
CA LYS A 100 13.42 15.46 28.26
C LYS A 100 14.46 16.08 27.33
N ARG A 101 14.88 15.37 26.27
CA ARG A 101 15.78 15.92 25.23
C ARG A 101 15.17 17.11 24.52
N GLN A 102 13.87 17.05 24.19
CA GLN A 102 13.17 18.18 23.58
C GLN A 102 13.10 19.38 24.55
N SER A 103 12.81 19.15 25.83
CA SER A 103 12.81 20.20 26.84
C SER A 103 14.19 20.84 27.01
N LEU A 104 15.26 20.03 27.05
CA LEU A 104 16.63 20.50 27.13
C LEU A 104 17.02 21.32 25.89
N ALA A 105 16.66 20.85 24.69
CA ALA A 105 16.91 21.58 23.44
C ALA A 105 16.20 22.94 23.43
N LYS A 106 14.93 23.00 23.87
CA LYS A 106 14.18 24.26 24.00
C LYS A 106 14.82 25.21 25.01
N LEU A 107 15.27 24.69 26.15
CA LEU A 107 15.91 25.49 27.20
C LEU A 107 17.28 26.04 26.75
N ARG A 108 18.10 25.20 26.09
CA ARG A 108 19.37 25.61 25.50
C ARG A 108 19.18 26.65 24.39
N ALA A 109 18.15 26.50 23.56
CA ALA A 109 17.83 27.49 22.53
C ALA A 109 17.44 28.85 23.15
N LYS A 110 16.62 28.86 24.21
CA LYS A 110 16.28 30.10 24.94
C LYS A 110 17.50 30.75 25.58
N LEU A 111 18.38 29.96 26.19
CA LEU A 111 19.64 30.46 26.75
C LEU A 111 20.55 31.04 25.66
N GLY A 112 20.70 30.36 24.53
CA GLY A 112 21.49 30.86 23.40
C GLY A 112 20.93 32.15 22.80
N GLN A 113 19.61 32.26 22.65
CA GLN A 113 18.95 33.49 22.22
C GLN A 113 19.18 34.64 23.22
N ALA A 114 19.10 34.36 24.53
CA ALA A 114 19.36 35.36 25.56
C ALA A 114 20.81 35.88 25.51
N VAL A 115 21.78 34.99 25.30
CA VAL A 115 23.21 35.35 25.14
C VAL A 115 23.44 36.16 23.87
N LEU A 116 22.78 35.82 22.76
CA LEU A 116 22.89 36.58 21.50
C LEU A 116 22.20 37.95 21.54
N ALA A 117 21.19 38.12 22.39
CA ALA A 117 20.44 39.36 22.56
C ALA A 117 21.10 40.34 23.56
N GLU A 118 22.12 39.91 24.32
CA GLU A 118 22.88 40.78 25.21
C GLU A 118 23.84 41.70 24.40
N PRO A 119 23.82 43.03 24.64
CA PRO A 119 24.77 43.95 24.01
C PRO A 119 26.22 43.62 24.40
N ARG A 120 27.13 43.60 23.43
CA ARG A 120 28.56 43.23 23.62
C ARG A 120 29.32 44.05 24.67
N ASP A 121 28.81 45.24 25.03
CA ASP A 121 29.43 46.18 25.99
C ASP A 121 28.57 46.46 27.25
N SER A 122 27.57 45.64 27.57
CA SER A 122 26.77 45.88 28.79
C SER A 122 27.34 45.13 30.01
N ASP A 123 28.22 45.78 30.77
CA ASP A 123 28.56 45.36 32.14
C ASP A 123 27.35 45.41 33.12
N SER A 124 26.21 45.96 32.65
CA SER A 124 25.00 46.22 33.42
C SER A 124 23.87 45.21 33.25
N ALA A 125 24.16 43.95 32.90
CA ALA A 125 23.15 42.89 32.98
C ALA A 125 22.59 42.86 34.41
N THR A 126 21.32 43.27 34.57
CA THR A 126 20.70 43.47 35.88
C THR A 126 20.81 42.20 36.73
N PRO A 127 20.99 42.29 38.06
CA PRO A 127 21.13 41.13 38.94
C PRO A 127 20.00 40.09 38.78
N ARG A 128 18.79 40.56 38.41
CA ARG A 128 17.62 39.73 38.09
C ARG A 128 17.82 38.85 36.84
N LEU A 129 18.48 39.37 35.81
CA LEU A 129 18.73 38.67 34.55
C LEU A 129 19.80 37.57 34.74
N LYS A 130 20.89 37.90 35.46
CA LYS A 130 21.91 36.92 35.87
C LYS A 130 21.34 35.81 36.75
N ALA A 131 20.43 36.14 37.68
CA ALA A 131 19.75 35.15 38.51
C ALA A 131 18.80 34.24 37.71
N ALA A 132 18.08 34.79 36.72
CA ALA A 132 17.21 34.03 35.83
C ALA A 132 18.00 33.06 34.93
N GLN A 133 19.13 33.52 34.36
CA GLN A 133 20.05 32.68 33.59
C GLN A 133 20.64 31.56 34.44
N LYS A 134 21.08 31.86 35.67
CA LYS A 134 21.60 30.84 36.61
C LYS A 134 20.57 29.74 36.88
N ARG A 135 19.30 30.11 37.14
CA ARG A 135 18.20 29.14 37.33
C ARG A 135 17.97 28.28 36.10
N GLN A 136 18.01 28.86 34.90
CA GLN A 136 17.86 28.10 33.65
C GLN A 136 19.04 27.15 33.39
N ILE A 137 20.27 27.52 33.76
CA ILE A 137 21.44 26.65 33.69
C ILE A 137 21.30 25.48 34.68
N GLU A 138 20.87 25.75 35.92
CA GLU A 138 20.60 24.71 36.92
C GLU A 138 19.51 23.75 36.44
N GLN A 139 18.42 24.26 35.83
CA GLN A 139 17.39 23.43 35.20
C GLN A 139 17.94 22.59 34.04
N ALA A 140 18.84 23.13 33.22
CA ALA A 140 19.46 22.40 32.13
C ALA A 140 20.33 21.24 32.66
N ARG A 141 21.16 21.50 33.68
CA ARG A 141 21.96 20.46 34.36
C ARG A 141 21.08 19.39 35.00
N GLY A 142 19.97 19.77 35.62
CA GLY A 142 18.99 18.81 36.15
C GLY A 142 18.34 17.95 35.07
N LEU A 143 18.03 18.51 33.90
CA LEU A 143 17.53 17.73 32.75
C LEU A 143 18.60 16.80 32.18
N GLU A 144 19.86 17.22 32.12
CA GLU A 144 20.98 16.38 31.68
C GLU A 144 21.20 15.19 32.61
N ALA A 145 21.15 15.41 33.94
CA ALA A 145 21.23 14.34 34.92
C ALA A 145 20.08 13.34 34.78
N HIS A 146 18.84 13.81 34.63
CA HIS A 146 17.69 12.93 34.37
C HIS A 146 17.83 12.17 33.04
N ILE A 147 18.38 12.78 31.99
CA ILE A 147 18.63 12.10 30.72
C ILE A 147 19.67 11.00 30.90
N ALA A 148 20.72 11.23 31.69
CA ALA A 148 21.74 10.23 31.98
C ALA A 148 21.15 9.03 32.75
N ASP A 149 20.33 9.29 33.77
CA ASP A 149 19.61 8.26 34.51
C ASP A 149 18.68 7.42 33.62
N LEU A 150 17.86 8.08 32.77
CA LEU A 150 17.01 7.38 31.80
C LEU A 150 17.80 6.56 30.78
N LEU A 151 19.04 6.95 30.44
CA LEU A 151 19.89 6.16 29.54
C LEU A 151 20.38 4.88 30.20
N LEU A 152 20.70 4.92 31.49
CA LEU A 152 21.07 3.74 32.29
C LEU A 152 19.87 2.80 32.44
N GLN A 153 18.71 3.33 32.83
CA GLN A 153 17.47 2.54 32.91
C GLN A 153 17.13 1.88 31.57
N ARG A 154 17.37 2.57 30.45
CA ARG A 154 17.16 2.01 29.10
C ARG A 154 18.14 0.88 28.79
N SER A 155 19.41 0.97 29.20
CA SER A 155 20.40 -0.10 28.94
C SER A 155 20.10 -1.37 29.74
N ASP A 156 19.52 -1.22 30.92
CA ASP A 156 19.16 -2.36 31.79
C ASP A 156 17.93 -3.13 31.27
N LEU A 157 17.13 -2.51 30.39
CA LEU A 157 15.96 -3.12 29.81
C LEU A 157 16.29 -3.83 28.48
N PRO A 158 15.87 -5.10 28.30
CA PRO A 158 16.04 -5.78 27.02
C PRO A 158 15.22 -5.09 25.91
N THR A 159 15.73 -5.15 24.68
CA THR A 159 15.07 -4.54 23.51
C THR A 159 13.73 -5.23 23.20
N HIS A 160 13.69 -6.55 23.33
CA HIS A 160 12.50 -7.38 23.12
C HIS A 160 12.25 -8.26 24.35
N VAL A 161 10.99 -8.57 24.60
CA VAL A 161 10.54 -9.52 25.62
C VAL A 161 9.50 -10.46 25.02
N PRO A 162 9.32 -11.67 25.55
CA PRO A 162 8.17 -12.50 25.24
C PRO A 162 6.86 -11.74 25.42
N LEU A 163 5.90 -11.93 24.52
CA LEU A 163 4.62 -11.23 24.54
C LEU A 163 3.86 -11.43 25.86
N GLN A 164 3.93 -12.62 26.44
CA GLN A 164 3.33 -12.91 27.74
C GLN A 164 3.82 -11.98 28.86
N ASP A 165 5.06 -11.50 28.79
CA ASP A 165 5.66 -10.57 29.77
C ASP A 165 5.29 -9.10 29.48
N ALA A 166 4.94 -8.79 28.22
CA ALA A 166 4.47 -7.47 27.80
C ALA A 166 2.96 -7.27 28.04
N GLY A 167 2.22 -8.35 28.25
CA GLY A 167 0.78 -8.37 28.53
C GLY A 167 0.00 -9.24 27.55
N ARG A 168 -1.20 -9.67 27.98
CA ARG A 168 -2.09 -10.48 27.14
C ARG A 168 -2.53 -9.69 25.91
N ARG A 169 -2.47 -10.33 24.74
CA ARG A 169 -3.02 -9.83 23.49
C ARG A 169 -3.82 -10.90 22.80
N GLU A 170 -4.89 -10.47 22.16
CA GLU A 170 -5.72 -11.30 21.30
C GLU A 170 -5.42 -10.95 19.85
N VAL A 171 -5.40 -11.97 19.00
CA VAL A 171 -5.27 -11.84 17.56
C VAL A 171 -6.49 -12.44 16.87
N MET A 172 -6.88 -11.87 15.74
CA MET A 172 -7.96 -12.42 14.94
C MET A 172 -7.55 -13.78 14.36
N ARG A 173 -8.51 -14.70 14.31
CA ARG A 173 -8.38 -15.94 13.56
C ARG A 173 -8.51 -15.66 12.07
N LEU A 174 -7.43 -15.92 11.33
CA LEU A 174 -7.30 -15.55 9.91
C LEU A 174 -7.55 -16.71 8.95
N GLU A 175 -7.94 -17.89 9.42
CA GLU A 175 -8.10 -19.09 8.59
C GLU A 175 -9.18 -18.88 7.51
N HIS A 176 -10.36 -18.38 7.90
CA HIS A 176 -11.42 -18.01 6.96
C HIS A 176 -11.00 -16.86 6.02
N LYS A 177 -10.30 -15.85 6.58
CA LYS A 177 -9.75 -14.73 5.82
C LYS A 177 -8.79 -15.20 4.73
N ALA A 178 -7.89 -16.11 5.05
CA ALA A 178 -6.93 -16.66 4.10
C ALA A 178 -7.61 -17.43 2.95
N ILE A 179 -8.70 -18.17 3.22
CA ILE A 179 -9.46 -18.88 2.17
C ILE A 179 -10.15 -17.88 1.26
N ILE A 180 -10.93 -16.95 1.83
CA ILE A 180 -11.71 -15.99 1.05
C ILE A 180 -10.80 -15.02 0.28
N ASP A 181 -9.68 -14.60 0.86
CA ASP A 181 -8.70 -13.74 0.16
C ASP A 181 -8.12 -14.45 -1.06
N ARG A 182 -7.88 -15.77 -1.00
CA ARG A 182 -7.42 -16.53 -2.18
C ARG A 182 -8.49 -16.59 -3.26
N VAL A 183 -9.76 -16.72 -2.89
CA VAL A 183 -10.88 -16.65 -3.85
C VAL A 183 -10.91 -15.26 -4.50
N LYS A 184 -10.82 -14.18 -3.71
CA LYS A 184 -10.78 -12.80 -4.21
C LYS A 184 -9.58 -12.55 -5.14
N MET A 185 -8.39 -13.01 -4.76
CA MET A 185 -7.20 -12.93 -5.60
C MET A 185 -7.36 -13.70 -6.92
N THR A 186 -8.00 -14.87 -6.88
CA THR A 186 -8.26 -15.66 -8.08
C THR A 186 -9.29 -14.99 -8.99
N ALA A 187 -10.36 -14.43 -8.40
CA ALA A 187 -11.37 -13.65 -9.12
C ALA A 187 -10.74 -12.42 -9.78
N TYR A 188 -9.90 -11.66 -9.07
CA TYR A 188 -9.16 -10.53 -9.64
C TYR A 188 -8.29 -10.96 -10.82
N ASN A 189 -7.53 -12.06 -10.70
CA ASN A 189 -6.72 -12.55 -11.80
C ASN A 189 -7.55 -12.98 -13.01
N ALA A 190 -8.73 -13.57 -12.78
CA ALA A 190 -9.68 -13.90 -13.85
C ALA A 190 -10.24 -12.62 -14.51
N GLU A 191 -10.56 -11.59 -13.73
CA GLU A 191 -10.96 -10.28 -14.25
C GLU A 191 -9.85 -9.64 -15.10
N GLU A 192 -8.59 -9.63 -14.65
CA GLU A 192 -7.47 -9.12 -15.45
C GLU A 192 -7.33 -9.85 -16.79
N TRP A 193 -7.50 -11.17 -16.79
CA TRP A 193 -7.46 -11.99 -18.00
C TRP A 193 -8.64 -11.73 -18.95
N LEU A 194 -9.82 -11.42 -18.40
CA LEU A 194 -10.98 -10.98 -19.17
C LEU A 194 -10.80 -9.56 -19.72
N LEU A 195 -10.21 -8.65 -18.94
CA LEU A 195 -9.91 -7.27 -19.37
C LEU A 195 -8.96 -7.26 -20.56
N GLU A 196 -7.93 -8.11 -20.54
CA GLU A 196 -6.99 -8.26 -21.66
C GLU A 196 -7.73 -8.62 -22.96
N ARG A 197 -8.72 -9.53 -22.89
CA ARG A 197 -9.56 -9.89 -24.05
C ARG A 197 -10.52 -8.79 -24.45
N LEU A 198 -11.20 -8.20 -23.48
CA LEU A 198 -12.14 -7.12 -23.73
C LEU A 198 -11.45 -5.92 -24.40
N SER A 199 -10.15 -5.69 -24.10
CA SER A 199 -9.37 -4.59 -24.66
C SER A 199 -9.22 -4.65 -26.19
N ALA A 200 -9.34 -5.83 -26.78
CA ALA A 200 -9.35 -6.00 -28.24
C ALA A 200 -10.64 -5.49 -28.89
N HIS A 201 -11.73 -5.41 -28.12
CA HIS A 201 -13.06 -5.02 -28.60
C HIS A 201 -13.53 -3.65 -28.06
N TYR A 202 -12.87 -3.13 -27.02
CA TYR A 202 -13.15 -1.84 -26.41
C TYR A 202 -11.86 -1.14 -25.96
N HIS A 203 -11.56 0.01 -26.57
CA HIS A 203 -10.24 0.65 -26.48
C HIS A 203 -10.13 1.77 -25.42
N ASN A 204 -11.17 2.01 -24.62
CA ASN A 204 -11.14 3.06 -23.61
C ASN A 204 -10.59 2.53 -22.27
N PRO A 205 -9.33 2.88 -21.89
CA PRO A 205 -8.69 2.34 -20.69
C PRO A 205 -9.32 2.85 -19.39
N ASP A 206 -10.00 4.00 -19.41
CA ASP A 206 -10.58 4.61 -18.21
C ASP A 206 -11.89 3.92 -17.79
N ASP A 207 -12.61 3.33 -18.75
CA ASP A 207 -13.95 2.76 -18.54
C ASP A 207 -13.99 1.22 -18.65
N ILE A 208 -13.00 0.59 -19.29
CA ILE A 208 -13.00 -0.86 -19.57
C ILE A 208 -13.26 -1.75 -18.33
N ARG A 209 -12.77 -1.34 -17.15
CA ARG A 209 -13.01 -2.06 -15.89
C ARG A 209 -14.46 -1.97 -15.43
N GLN A 210 -15.03 -0.77 -15.51
CA GLN A 210 -16.43 -0.55 -15.16
C GLN A 210 -17.34 -1.29 -16.15
N LEU A 211 -16.99 -1.28 -17.43
CA LEU A 211 -17.70 -2.03 -18.46
C LEU A 211 -17.66 -3.55 -18.22
N LEU A 212 -16.49 -4.12 -17.88
CA LEU A 212 -16.42 -5.55 -17.58
C LEU A 212 -17.29 -5.92 -16.37
N ARG A 213 -17.29 -5.09 -15.32
CA ARG A 213 -18.15 -5.33 -14.15
C ARG A 213 -19.63 -5.26 -14.51
N SER A 214 -20.05 -4.30 -15.33
CA SER A 214 -21.45 -4.22 -15.75
C SER A 214 -21.87 -5.45 -16.56
N PHE A 215 -20.95 -6.07 -17.32
CA PHE A 215 -21.22 -7.34 -18.00
C PHE A 215 -21.43 -8.51 -17.03
N ALA A 216 -20.72 -8.53 -15.89
CA ALA A 216 -20.91 -9.55 -14.86
C ALA A 216 -22.26 -9.44 -14.14
N GLU A 217 -22.92 -8.28 -14.23
CA GLU A 217 -24.25 -8.01 -13.66
C GLU A 217 -25.38 -8.25 -14.66
N LEU A 218 -25.07 -8.56 -15.92
CA LEU A 218 -26.09 -8.84 -16.94
C LEU A 218 -26.87 -10.10 -16.61
N SER A 219 -28.18 -10.00 -16.82
CA SER A 219 -29.06 -11.16 -16.87
C SER A 219 -28.84 -11.96 -18.15
N GLY A 220 -29.39 -13.16 -18.19
CA GLY A 220 -29.26 -14.03 -19.34
C GLY A 220 -29.88 -15.40 -19.09
N GLU A 221 -29.62 -16.31 -20.01
CA GLU A 221 -30.15 -17.66 -20.00
C GLU A 221 -29.03 -18.69 -20.21
N ILE A 222 -29.09 -19.78 -19.45
CA ILE A 222 -28.22 -20.94 -19.63
C ILE A 222 -29.09 -22.10 -20.12
N ARG A 223 -28.84 -22.57 -21.35
CA ARG A 223 -29.55 -23.72 -21.93
C ARG A 223 -28.61 -24.88 -22.14
N SER A 224 -29.05 -26.07 -21.71
CA SER A 224 -28.43 -27.33 -22.13
C SER A 224 -29.01 -27.76 -23.47
N THR A 225 -28.14 -28.11 -24.41
CA THR A 225 -28.48 -28.58 -25.75
C THR A 225 -27.79 -29.91 -26.02
N THR A 226 -28.14 -30.57 -27.13
CA THR A 226 -27.46 -31.80 -27.56
C THR A 226 -25.98 -31.59 -27.90
N GLN A 227 -25.55 -30.35 -28.15
CA GLN A 227 -24.18 -30.00 -28.52
C GLN A 227 -23.35 -29.45 -27.35
N GLY A 228 -23.96 -29.24 -26.18
CA GLY A 228 -23.30 -28.63 -25.02
C GLY A 228 -24.17 -27.57 -24.36
N ILE A 229 -23.53 -26.67 -23.60
CA ILE A 229 -24.20 -25.60 -22.87
C ILE A 229 -24.03 -24.28 -23.62
N VAL A 230 -25.14 -23.57 -23.81
CA VAL A 230 -25.15 -22.24 -24.42
C VAL A 230 -25.54 -21.22 -23.37
N VAL A 231 -24.64 -20.27 -23.12
CA VAL A 231 -24.88 -19.11 -22.25
C VAL A 231 -25.22 -17.91 -23.13
N THR A 232 -26.43 -17.39 -22.99
CA THR A 232 -26.92 -16.21 -23.71
C THR A 232 -27.04 -15.05 -22.74
N LEU A 233 -26.23 -14.01 -22.92
CA LEU A 233 -26.29 -12.79 -22.10
C LEU A 233 -27.24 -11.78 -22.72
N ASP A 234 -27.94 -11.03 -21.87
CA ASP A 234 -28.78 -9.93 -22.31
C ASP A 234 -27.92 -8.79 -22.89
N PRO A 235 -28.37 -8.17 -24.00
CA PRO A 235 -27.60 -7.14 -24.68
C PRO A 235 -27.66 -5.80 -23.92
N PRO A 236 -26.52 -5.12 -23.67
CA PRO A 236 -26.51 -3.74 -23.20
C PRO A 236 -27.28 -2.75 -24.10
N ASP A 237 -27.79 -1.64 -23.57
CA ASP A 237 -28.49 -0.64 -24.39
C ASP A 237 -27.56 0.13 -25.33
N THR A 238 -26.31 0.34 -24.93
CA THR A 238 -25.33 1.10 -25.72
C THR A 238 -24.73 0.23 -26.83
N PRO A 239 -24.82 0.62 -28.12
CA PRO A 239 -24.33 -0.20 -29.23
C PRO A 239 -22.84 -0.58 -29.15
N ILE A 240 -21.99 0.34 -28.72
CA ILE A 240 -20.54 0.07 -28.59
C ILE A 240 -20.26 -0.99 -27.51
N TYR A 241 -21.01 -0.98 -26.41
CA TYR A 241 -20.89 -1.98 -25.34
C TYR A 241 -21.43 -3.34 -25.78
N ARG A 242 -22.53 -3.38 -26.54
CA ARG A 242 -23.01 -4.63 -27.17
C ARG A 242 -21.98 -5.25 -28.08
N ASN A 243 -21.36 -4.45 -28.95
CA ASN A 243 -20.36 -4.94 -29.88
C ASN A 243 -19.12 -5.45 -29.15
N ALA A 244 -18.71 -4.77 -28.08
CA ALA A 244 -17.62 -5.24 -27.21
C ALA A 244 -17.96 -6.58 -26.53
N LEU A 245 -19.17 -6.72 -25.98
CA LEU A 245 -19.65 -7.96 -25.36
C LEU A 245 -19.71 -9.12 -26.36
N ARG A 246 -20.19 -8.87 -27.58
CA ARG A 246 -20.21 -9.86 -28.67
C ARG A 246 -18.80 -10.36 -29.00
N GLY A 247 -17.85 -9.44 -29.14
CA GLY A 247 -16.46 -9.77 -29.38
C GLY A 247 -15.88 -10.64 -28.26
N LEU A 248 -16.11 -10.24 -27.00
CA LEU A 248 -15.69 -11.02 -25.84
C LEU A 248 -16.31 -12.43 -25.82
N CYS A 249 -17.62 -12.56 -26.04
CA CYS A 249 -18.31 -13.85 -26.08
C CYS A 249 -17.78 -14.75 -27.21
N ALA A 250 -17.48 -14.18 -28.37
CA ALA A 250 -16.90 -14.92 -29.49
C ALA A 250 -15.49 -15.45 -29.14
N ASP A 251 -14.68 -14.65 -28.45
CA ASP A 251 -13.36 -15.07 -28.00
C ASP A 251 -13.43 -16.15 -26.91
N LEU A 252 -14.36 -16.02 -25.96
CA LEU A 252 -14.58 -17.04 -24.93
C LEU A 252 -15.05 -18.37 -25.53
N SER A 253 -15.95 -18.34 -26.50
CA SER A 253 -16.43 -19.54 -27.19
C SER A 253 -15.33 -20.29 -27.94
N LYS A 254 -14.32 -19.58 -28.46
CA LYS A 254 -13.17 -20.18 -29.15
C LYS A 254 -12.21 -20.92 -28.21
N LEU A 255 -12.29 -20.69 -26.90
CA LEU A 255 -11.41 -21.34 -25.93
C LEU A 255 -11.72 -22.83 -25.77
N GLY A 256 -12.93 -23.27 -26.15
CA GLY A 256 -13.36 -24.65 -25.98
C GLY A 256 -13.43 -25.07 -24.52
N SER A 257 -13.86 -24.17 -23.62
CA SER A 257 -14.04 -24.48 -22.21
C SER A 257 -15.21 -25.44 -21.98
N THR A 258 -15.12 -26.25 -20.94
CA THR A 258 -16.21 -27.12 -20.49
C THR A 258 -16.90 -26.57 -19.26
N PHE A 259 -18.14 -26.99 -19.03
CA PHE A 259 -18.90 -26.57 -17.87
C PHE A 259 -18.34 -27.21 -16.61
N PRO A 260 -18.14 -26.46 -15.51
CA PRO A 260 -17.47 -26.97 -14.31
C PRO A 260 -18.07 -28.29 -13.81
N GLY A 261 -17.20 -29.29 -13.62
CA GLY A 261 -17.60 -30.62 -13.16
C GLY A 261 -18.18 -31.53 -14.25
N THR A 262 -18.10 -31.15 -15.53
CA THR A 262 -18.59 -31.94 -16.67
C THR A 262 -17.65 -31.83 -17.88
N ASP A 263 -17.88 -32.69 -18.88
CA ASP A 263 -17.23 -32.62 -20.20
C ASP A 263 -18.07 -31.87 -21.25
N LEU A 264 -19.16 -31.19 -20.84
CA LEU A 264 -20.03 -30.48 -21.77
C LEU A 264 -19.34 -29.18 -22.22
N PRO A 265 -19.15 -28.96 -23.54
CA PRO A 265 -18.55 -27.72 -24.02
C PRO A 265 -19.49 -26.54 -23.79
N VAL A 266 -18.91 -25.37 -23.54
CA VAL A 266 -19.63 -24.12 -23.28
C VAL A 266 -19.41 -23.14 -24.42
N SER A 267 -20.49 -22.58 -24.93
CA SER A 267 -20.47 -21.44 -25.85
C SER A 267 -21.20 -20.24 -25.26
N TYR A 268 -20.75 -19.05 -25.64
CA TYR A 268 -21.26 -17.77 -25.17
C TYR A 268 -21.79 -16.95 -26.35
N GLN A 269 -22.95 -16.34 -26.17
CA GLN A 269 -23.55 -15.45 -27.15
C GLN A 269 -24.31 -14.31 -26.47
N VAL A 270 -24.66 -13.29 -27.25
CA VAL A 270 -25.43 -12.13 -26.80
C VAL A 270 -26.78 -12.15 -27.48
N ALA A 271 -27.87 -11.96 -26.74
CA ALA A 271 -29.20 -11.93 -27.32
C ALA A 271 -29.37 -10.74 -28.29
N VAL A 272 -30.33 -10.85 -29.21
CA VAL A 272 -30.63 -9.77 -30.15
C VAL A 272 -31.34 -8.63 -29.42
N HIS A 273 -30.75 -7.44 -29.45
CA HIS A 273 -31.32 -6.26 -28.81
C HIS A 273 -32.60 -5.82 -29.53
N HIS A 274 -33.58 -5.30 -28.81
CA HIS A 274 -34.88 -4.91 -29.39
C HIS A 274 -34.73 -3.88 -30.53
N SER A 275 -33.77 -2.96 -30.41
CA SER A 275 -33.47 -1.96 -31.44
C SER A 275 -32.87 -2.54 -32.73
N GLU A 276 -32.35 -3.77 -32.69
CA GLU A 276 -31.74 -4.45 -33.84
C GLU A 276 -32.72 -5.40 -34.52
N ARG A 277 -33.88 -5.67 -33.91
CA ARG A 277 -34.94 -6.48 -34.52
C ARG A 277 -35.77 -5.71 -35.54
N ALA A 278 -35.68 -4.38 -35.51
CA ALA A 278 -36.47 -3.47 -36.35
C ALA A 278 -35.66 -2.87 -37.52
N ALA A 279 -34.38 -3.23 -37.65
CA ALA A 279 -33.48 -2.82 -38.73
C ALA A 279 -33.27 -3.99 -39.70
#